data_AF-A0A2I2KSV3-F1
#
_entry.id   AF-A0A2I2KSV3-F1
#
_cell.length_a   1.000
_cell.length_b   1.000
_cell.length_c   1.000
_cell.angle_alpha   90.00
_cell.angle_beta   90.00
_cell.angle_gamma   90.00
#
_symmetry.space_group_name_H-M   'P 1'
#
loop_
_entity.id
_entity.type
_entity.pdbx_description
1 polymer ?
#
loop_
_entity_poly.entity_id
_entity_poly.type
_entity_poly.pdbx_seq_one_letter_code
_entity_poly.pdbx_strand_id
1 'polypeptide(L)'
;MSDGGNTDSTSSGGGEGRDFFVSYTQADRPWAEWIAWTLEEAGRRVLVQAWDFTPGSNWIRGMDNGVSHATRTIVVLSNAYARSVYGAAEWQAAWAADPDGATRKLLVARVEDCARPGLLGQVVSFDLFGITQQAARAALLRAAELAVSGKRAKPATAPPFPSGPAAAPARPPFPDAGSQPAAAPAAPPGGIHIGTISAPDGQAIGVNYGTVSHTRNSPGR
;
A
#
# COMPACT_ATOMS: atom_id res chain seq x y z
N MET A 1 -2.26 47.28 -54.05
CA MET A 1 -1.34 47.29 -52.90
C MET A 1 -1.93 46.30 -51.91
N SER A 2 -1.17 45.26 -51.59
CA SER A 2 -1.66 43.97 -51.10
C SER A 2 -2.06 43.97 -49.63
N ASP A 3 -3.20 43.35 -49.33
CA ASP A 3 -3.61 42.93 -48.00
C ASP A 3 -2.68 41.81 -47.51
N GLY A 4 -1.75 42.17 -46.61
CA GLY A 4 -0.89 41.21 -45.93
C GLY A 4 -1.63 40.59 -44.75
N GLY A 5 -2.15 39.37 -44.94
CA GLY A 5 -2.58 38.53 -43.85
C GLY A 5 -1.42 38.23 -42.90
N ASN A 6 -1.63 38.46 -41.61
CA ASN A 6 -0.77 37.87 -40.59
C ASN A 6 -1.55 36.76 -39.89
N THR A 7 -1.10 35.55 -40.20
CA THR A 7 -1.50 34.26 -39.67
C THR A 7 -1.47 34.22 -38.15
N ASP A 8 -2.57 33.75 -37.56
CA ASP A 8 -2.57 33.04 -36.28
C ASP A 8 -1.53 31.93 -36.32
N SER A 9 -0.33 32.23 -35.85
CA SER A 9 0.68 31.20 -35.55
C SER A 9 0.39 30.73 -34.15
N THR A 10 -0.43 29.68 -34.10
CA THR A 10 -0.70 28.84 -32.94
C THR A 10 0.63 28.50 -32.26
N SER A 11 0.82 29.02 -31.05
CA SER A 11 1.94 28.68 -30.18
C SER A 11 1.78 27.26 -29.65
N SER A 12 2.01 26.26 -30.50
CA SER A 12 2.30 24.90 -30.05
C SER A 12 3.76 24.85 -29.58
N GLY A 13 4.01 25.45 -28.42
CA GLY A 13 5.28 25.32 -27.71
C GLY A 13 5.40 23.90 -27.14
N GLY A 14 6.04 23.00 -27.88
CA GLY A 14 6.58 21.76 -27.33
C GLY A 14 7.64 22.12 -26.28
N GLY A 15 7.26 22.12 -25.01
CA GLY A 15 8.02 22.75 -23.92
C GLY A 15 9.41 22.16 -23.72
N GLU A 16 10.42 23.03 -23.71
CA GLU A 16 11.84 22.73 -23.43
C GLU A 16 12.13 22.34 -21.95
N GLY A 17 11.11 22.27 -21.08
CA GLY A 17 11.27 21.99 -19.65
C GLY A 17 11.40 20.50 -19.31
N ARG A 18 12.10 20.16 -18.23
CA ARG A 18 12.22 18.78 -17.72
C ARG A 18 10.94 18.39 -16.95
N ASP A 19 10.52 17.13 -17.04
CA ASP A 19 9.30 16.67 -16.35
C ASP A 19 9.55 16.53 -14.84
N PHE A 20 10.72 16.00 -14.48
CA PHE A 20 11.17 15.80 -13.10
C PHE A 20 12.61 16.27 -12.89
N PHE A 21 12.88 16.87 -11.73
CA PHE A 21 14.22 17.04 -11.18
C PHE A 21 14.38 16.14 -9.94
N VAL A 22 15.49 15.41 -9.83
CA VAL A 22 15.79 14.55 -8.68
C VAL A 22 16.79 15.23 -7.76
N SER A 23 16.31 15.69 -6.59
CA SER A 23 17.12 16.29 -5.53
C SER A 23 17.53 15.23 -4.51
N TYR A 24 18.83 15.16 -4.21
CA TYR A 24 19.42 14.11 -3.39
C TYR A 24 20.71 14.59 -2.71
N THR A 25 21.17 13.91 -1.66
CA THR A 25 22.53 14.13 -1.14
C THR A 25 23.50 13.15 -1.77
N GLN A 26 24.80 13.42 -1.74
CA GLN A 26 25.78 12.51 -2.32
C GLN A 26 25.73 11.08 -1.76
N ALA A 27 25.30 10.91 -0.50
CA ALA A 27 25.10 9.59 0.11
C ALA A 27 23.96 8.79 -0.57
N ASP A 28 22.98 9.49 -1.14
CA ASP A 28 21.79 8.93 -1.78
C ASP A 28 21.95 8.80 -3.31
N ARG A 29 23.15 9.05 -3.85
CA ARG A 29 23.40 9.03 -5.30
C ARG A 29 22.90 7.75 -5.99
N PRO A 30 23.15 6.53 -5.48
CA PRO A 30 22.67 5.32 -6.13
C PRO A 30 21.13 5.28 -6.26
N TRP A 31 20.41 5.81 -5.27
CA TRP A 31 18.95 5.91 -5.32
C TRP A 31 18.50 6.97 -6.34
N ALA A 32 19.17 8.12 -6.38
CA ALA A 32 18.86 9.17 -7.34
C ALA A 32 19.03 8.69 -8.79
N GLU A 33 20.13 7.99 -9.08
CA GLU A 33 20.40 7.39 -10.40
C GLU A 33 19.35 6.31 -10.73
N TRP A 34 19.00 5.44 -9.78
CA TRP A 34 17.98 4.41 -10.01
C TRP A 34 16.58 5.00 -10.26
N ILE A 35 16.20 6.05 -9.52
CA ILE A 35 14.94 6.77 -9.71
C ILE A 35 14.91 7.42 -11.10
N ALA A 36 15.96 8.17 -11.44
CA ALA A 36 16.05 8.86 -12.72
C ALA A 36 15.97 7.86 -13.88
N TRP A 37 16.72 6.76 -13.80
CA TRP A 37 16.75 5.72 -14.84
C TRP A 37 15.36 5.12 -15.05
N THR A 38 14.70 4.76 -13.94
CA THR A 38 13.37 4.14 -13.97
C THR A 38 12.33 5.06 -14.62
N LEU A 39 12.44 6.38 -14.40
CA LEU A 39 11.53 7.37 -14.98
C LEU A 39 11.83 7.63 -16.46
N GLU A 40 13.11 7.68 -16.86
CA GLU A 40 13.50 7.82 -18.27
C GLU A 40 13.07 6.61 -19.11
N GLU A 41 13.21 5.39 -18.58
CA GLU A 41 12.67 4.16 -19.19
C GLU A 41 11.14 4.18 -19.37
N ALA A 42 10.44 4.99 -18.59
CA ALA A 42 9.00 5.23 -18.72
C ALA A 42 8.68 6.45 -19.60
N GLY A 43 9.65 6.99 -20.34
CA GLY A 43 9.49 8.09 -21.28
C GLY A 43 9.40 9.46 -20.63
N ARG A 44 9.86 9.62 -19.37
CA ARG A 44 9.91 10.92 -18.69
C ARG A 44 11.25 11.60 -18.93
N ARG A 45 11.23 12.93 -19.10
CA ARG A 45 12.47 13.73 -19.17
C ARG A 45 12.90 14.09 -17.76
N VAL A 46 14.00 13.49 -17.30
CA VAL A 46 14.51 13.72 -15.94
C VAL A 46 15.75 14.60 -16.01
N LEU A 47 15.94 15.42 -14.98
CA LEU A 47 17.22 16.08 -14.69
C LEU A 47 17.77 15.48 -13.40
N VAL A 48 19.00 14.97 -13.45
CA VAL A 48 19.72 14.48 -12.28
C VAL A 48 21.18 14.91 -12.35
N GLN A 49 21.64 15.56 -11.30
CA GLN A 49 22.98 16.13 -11.25
C GLN A 49 24.10 15.11 -11.53
N ALA A 50 23.90 13.84 -11.14
CA ALA A 50 24.87 12.78 -11.35
C ALA A 50 25.21 12.54 -12.83
N TRP A 51 24.31 12.88 -13.75
CA TRP A 51 24.45 12.64 -15.20
C TRP A 51 24.60 13.94 -15.99
N ASP A 52 23.88 14.98 -15.58
CA ASP A 52 23.77 16.21 -16.38
C ASP A 52 24.87 17.24 -16.07
N PHE A 53 25.57 17.13 -14.92
CA PHE A 53 26.51 18.16 -14.46
C PHE A 53 27.95 17.68 -14.73
N THR A 54 28.41 17.86 -15.97
CA THR A 54 29.74 17.45 -16.45
C THR A 54 30.81 18.54 -16.23
N PRO A 55 32.12 18.24 -16.29
CA PRO A 55 33.17 19.24 -16.12
C PRO A 55 32.96 20.48 -17.00
N GLY A 56 33.01 21.68 -16.40
CA GLY A 56 32.67 22.95 -17.05
C GLY A 56 31.25 23.46 -16.78
N SER A 57 30.39 22.63 -16.16
CA SER A 57 29.05 23.03 -15.75
C SER A 57 29.09 23.97 -14.53
N ASN A 58 28.24 25.01 -14.54
CA ASN A 58 28.02 25.84 -13.37
C ASN A 58 27.00 25.16 -12.45
N TRP A 59 27.51 24.49 -11.42
CA TRP A 59 26.75 23.74 -10.43
C TRP A 59 25.58 24.52 -9.81
N ILE A 60 25.83 25.78 -9.42
CA ILE A 60 24.82 26.63 -8.76
C ILE A 60 23.71 27.01 -9.73
N ARG A 61 24.05 27.38 -10.97
CA ARG A 61 23.04 27.62 -12.01
C ARG A 61 22.29 26.36 -12.40
N GLY A 62 22.96 25.19 -12.41
CA GLY A 62 22.31 23.92 -12.71
C GLY A 62 21.22 23.57 -11.69
N MET A 63 21.46 23.83 -10.40
CA MET A 63 20.49 23.58 -9.34
C MET A 63 19.32 24.57 -9.37
N ASP A 64 19.59 25.87 -9.51
CA ASP A 64 18.54 26.90 -9.63
C ASP A 64 17.66 26.65 -10.87
N ASN A 65 18.29 26.25 -11.98
CA ASN A 65 17.60 25.91 -13.21
C ASN A 65 16.77 24.62 -13.06
N GLY A 66 17.31 23.59 -12.39
CA GLY A 66 16.60 22.34 -12.12
C GLY A 66 15.32 22.52 -11.32
N VAL A 67 15.37 23.34 -10.25
CA VAL A 67 14.20 23.61 -9.40
C VAL A 67 13.22 24.58 -10.08
N SER A 68 13.71 25.55 -10.84
CA SER A 68 12.88 26.57 -11.49
C SER A 68 12.22 26.09 -12.78
N HIS A 69 12.86 25.18 -13.52
CA HIS A 69 12.40 24.75 -14.85
C HIS A 69 11.90 23.30 -14.91
N ALA A 70 12.08 22.51 -13.86
CA ALA A 70 11.39 21.22 -13.78
C ALA A 70 9.93 21.42 -13.40
N THR A 71 9.06 20.64 -14.06
CA THR A 71 7.62 20.69 -13.75
C THR A 71 7.34 20.15 -12.35
N ARG A 72 8.11 19.15 -11.90
CA ARG A 72 8.08 18.60 -10.54
C ARG A 72 9.49 18.33 -10.02
N THR A 73 9.66 18.38 -8.71
CA THR A 73 10.87 17.96 -7.99
C THR A 73 10.58 16.72 -7.17
N ILE A 74 11.45 15.70 -7.27
CA ILE A 74 11.46 14.51 -6.42
C ILE A 74 12.61 14.66 -5.42
N VAL A 75 12.28 14.68 -4.14
CA VAL A 75 13.26 14.60 -3.05
C VAL A 75 13.52 13.14 -2.71
N VAL A 76 14.78 12.74 -2.74
CA VAL A 76 15.26 11.46 -2.22
C VAL A 76 15.50 11.61 -0.72
N LEU A 77 14.47 11.30 0.07
CA LEU A 77 14.48 11.52 1.50
C LEU A 77 15.17 10.37 2.24
N SER A 78 16.28 10.71 2.86
CA SER A 78 17.04 9.90 3.80
C SER A 78 17.37 10.72 5.05
N ASN A 79 17.94 10.07 6.05
CA ASN A 79 18.49 10.68 7.26
C ASN A 79 19.68 11.60 6.92
N ALA A 80 20.45 11.30 5.87
CA ALA A 80 21.49 12.19 5.36
C ALA A 80 20.87 13.47 4.77
N TYR A 81 19.80 13.31 3.99
CA TYR A 81 19.05 14.43 3.42
C TYR A 81 18.42 15.32 4.50
N ALA A 82 17.75 14.73 5.49
CA ALA A 82 17.08 15.45 6.57
C ALA A 82 18.03 16.31 7.42
N ARG A 83 19.34 15.99 7.45
CA ARG A 83 20.38 16.75 8.14
C ARG A 83 21.12 17.74 7.24
N SER A 84 20.90 17.71 5.93
CA SER A 84 21.62 18.53 4.97
C SER A 84 20.99 19.92 4.82
N VAL A 85 21.77 20.97 5.12
CA VAL A 85 21.36 22.37 4.89
C VAL A 85 21.19 22.65 3.39
N TYR A 86 22.02 22.04 2.55
CA TYR A 86 21.93 22.18 1.09
C TYR A 86 20.72 21.45 0.51
N GLY A 87 20.35 20.29 1.07
CA GLY A 87 19.13 19.58 0.68
C GLY A 87 17.89 20.44 0.95
N ALA A 88 17.88 21.24 2.02
CA ALA A 88 16.75 22.10 2.38
C ALA A 88 16.39 23.14 1.30
N ALA A 89 17.38 23.79 0.69
CA ALA A 89 17.14 24.87 -0.26
C ALA A 89 16.49 24.39 -1.57
N GLU A 90 16.86 23.20 -2.05
CA GLU A 90 16.44 22.68 -3.36
C GLU A 90 14.93 22.38 -3.42
N TRP A 91 14.35 21.78 -2.37
CA TRP A 91 12.91 21.50 -2.37
C TRP A 91 12.06 22.63 -1.81
N GLN A 92 12.64 23.54 -1.03
CA GLN A 92 11.90 24.67 -0.46
C GLN A 92 11.28 25.57 -1.53
N ALA A 93 11.98 25.80 -2.65
CA ALA A 93 11.44 26.56 -3.77
C ALA A 93 10.31 25.81 -4.51
N ALA A 94 10.41 24.49 -4.65
CA ALA A 94 9.32 23.66 -5.19
C ALA A 94 8.08 23.72 -4.28
N TRP A 95 8.26 23.66 -2.96
CA TRP A 95 7.18 23.80 -1.98
C TRP A 95 6.57 25.20 -2.00
N ALA A 96 7.39 26.26 -2.01
CA ALA A 96 6.92 27.64 -2.00
C ALA A 96 6.08 27.99 -3.25
N ALA A 97 6.36 27.34 -4.38
CA ALA A 97 5.61 27.53 -5.62
C ALA A 97 4.30 26.72 -5.70
N ASP A 98 4.06 25.75 -4.80
CA ASP A 98 2.87 24.89 -4.75
C ASP A 98 2.54 24.51 -3.29
N PRO A 99 2.28 25.49 -2.39
CA PRO A 99 2.18 25.23 -0.96
C PRO A 99 0.96 24.39 -0.57
N ASP A 100 -0.10 24.40 -1.39
CA ASP A 100 -1.29 23.55 -1.22
C ASP A 100 -1.16 22.18 -1.91
N GLY A 101 -0.07 21.96 -2.67
CA GLY A 101 0.19 20.71 -3.39
C GLY A 101 -0.75 20.46 -4.58
N ALA A 102 -1.47 21.48 -5.07
CA ALA A 102 -2.47 21.32 -6.13
C ALA A 102 -1.86 20.77 -7.43
N THR A 103 -0.63 21.18 -7.74
CA THR A 103 0.09 20.76 -8.96
C THR A 103 1.06 19.61 -8.73
N ARG A 104 1.20 19.16 -7.47
CA ARG A 104 2.11 18.10 -7.03
C ARG A 104 3.56 18.43 -7.42
N LYS A 105 3.94 19.70 -7.25
CA LYS A 105 5.26 20.20 -7.64
C LYS A 105 6.39 19.57 -6.84
N LEU A 106 6.10 19.15 -5.60
CA LEU A 106 7.04 18.44 -4.74
C LEU A 106 6.55 17.02 -4.45
N LEU A 107 7.41 16.05 -4.75
CA LEU A 107 7.25 14.63 -4.43
C LEU A 107 8.34 14.21 -3.44
N VAL A 108 7.98 13.41 -2.44
CA VAL A 108 8.92 12.94 -1.41
C VAL A 108 9.03 11.40 -1.50
N ALA A 109 10.17 10.93 -2.00
CA ALA A 109 10.51 9.51 -2.13
C ALA A 109 11.39 9.10 -0.94
N ARG A 110 10.87 8.31 -0.01
CA ARG A 110 11.65 7.81 1.14
C ARG A 110 12.44 6.58 0.73
N VAL A 111 13.74 6.63 0.95
CA VAL A 111 14.67 5.51 0.63
C VAL A 111 15.19 4.78 1.86
N GLU A 112 14.82 5.27 3.04
CA GLU A 112 14.99 4.60 4.32
C GLU A 112 13.95 5.11 5.32
N ASP A 113 13.78 4.36 6.42
CA ASP A 113 12.91 4.79 7.50
C ASP A 113 13.59 5.88 8.34
N CYS A 114 13.25 7.13 8.05
CA CYS A 114 13.83 8.31 8.69
C CYS A 114 12.78 9.35 9.08
N ALA A 115 13.18 10.24 10.00
CA ALA A 115 12.35 11.36 10.41
C ALA A 115 12.07 12.31 9.24
N ARG A 116 10.89 12.93 9.25
CA ARG A 116 10.44 13.90 8.24
C ARG A 116 10.25 15.27 8.90
N PRO A 117 11.34 16.04 9.09
CA PRO A 117 11.25 17.29 9.82
C PRO A 117 10.52 18.37 9.01
N GLY A 118 9.82 19.25 9.73
CA GLY A 118 9.25 20.47 9.17
C GLY A 118 8.27 20.22 8.01
N LEU A 119 8.44 20.96 6.93
CA LEU A 119 7.54 20.95 5.76
C LEU A 119 7.54 19.61 5.02
N LEU A 120 8.65 18.86 5.03
CA LEU A 120 8.71 17.53 4.42
C LEU A 120 7.77 16.52 5.12
N GLY A 121 7.48 16.74 6.41
CA GLY A 121 6.47 15.97 7.15
C GLY A 121 5.03 16.30 6.75
N GLN A 122 4.79 17.43 6.09
CA GLN A 122 3.47 17.89 5.65
C GLN A 122 3.13 17.44 4.22
N VAL A 123 4.12 16.95 3.46
CA VAL A 123 3.93 16.43 2.11
C VAL A 123 3.69 14.93 2.15
N VAL A 124 2.66 14.45 1.46
CA VAL A 124 2.41 13.01 1.34
C VAL A 124 3.59 12.35 0.60
N SER A 125 4.30 11.47 1.30
CA SER A 125 5.45 10.74 0.79
C SER A 125 5.06 9.34 0.28
N PHE A 126 5.95 8.72 -0.49
CA PHE A 126 5.89 7.31 -0.84
C PHE A 126 7.21 6.61 -0.48
N ASP A 127 7.12 5.32 -0.15
CA ASP A 127 8.26 4.55 0.37
C ASP A 127 8.81 3.63 -0.71
N LEU A 128 10.13 3.65 -0.87
CA LEU A 128 10.90 2.75 -1.75
C LEU A 128 11.73 1.73 -0.96
N PHE A 129 11.76 1.85 0.37
CA PHE A 129 12.50 0.96 1.27
C PHE A 129 11.61 -0.15 1.83
N GLY A 130 12.22 -1.22 2.34
CA GLY A 130 11.50 -2.35 2.96
C GLY A 130 10.65 -3.18 1.99
N ILE A 131 10.78 -2.95 0.68
CA ILE A 131 10.03 -3.61 -0.39
C ILE A 131 10.97 -4.14 -1.47
N THR A 132 10.45 -5.00 -2.35
CA THR A 132 11.23 -5.52 -3.48
C THR A 132 11.50 -4.43 -4.51
N GLN A 133 12.56 -4.58 -5.30
CA GLN A 133 12.88 -3.65 -6.39
C GLN A 133 11.72 -3.50 -7.39
N GLN A 134 11.01 -4.60 -7.69
CA GLN A 134 9.83 -4.56 -8.57
C GLN A 134 8.69 -3.73 -7.96
N ALA A 135 8.44 -3.87 -6.65
CA ALA A 135 7.44 -3.08 -5.95
C ALA A 135 7.83 -1.60 -5.87
N ALA A 136 9.11 -1.30 -5.60
CA ALA A 136 9.64 0.06 -5.63
C ALA A 136 9.49 0.71 -7.01
N ARG A 137 9.81 -0.03 -8.08
CA ARG A 137 9.62 0.44 -9.46
C ARG A 137 8.16 0.78 -9.73
N ALA A 138 7.24 -0.11 -9.36
CA ALA A 138 5.81 0.11 -9.54
C ALA A 138 5.30 1.32 -8.72
N ALA A 139 5.78 1.47 -7.48
CA ALA A 139 5.43 2.61 -6.62
C ALA A 139 5.91 3.94 -7.22
N LEU A 140 7.16 4.01 -7.69
CA LEU A 140 7.73 5.21 -8.32
C LEU A 140 6.95 5.61 -9.58
N LEU A 141 6.72 4.68 -10.50
CA LEU A 141 5.99 4.96 -11.74
C LEU A 141 4.54 5.38 -11.47
N ARG A 142 3.89 4.75 -10.48
CA ARG A 142 2.55 5.15 -10.04
C ARG A 142 2.54 6.57 -9.47
N ALA A 143 3.51 6.91 -8.61
CA ALA A 143 3.62 8.24 -8.02
C ALA A 143 3.84 9.30 -9.11
N ALA A 144 4.73 9.03 -10.08
CA ALA A 144 5.00 9.91 -11.21
C ALA A 144 3.75 10.10 -12.11
N GLU A 145 3.04 9.03 -12.44
CA GLU A 145 1.82 9.12 -13.26
C GLU A 145 0.71 9.90 -12.57
N LEU A 146 0.54 9.68 -11.25
CA LEU A 146 -0.37 10.50 -10.45
C LEU A 146 0.07 11.97 -10.49
N ALA A 147 1.34 12.28 -10.27
CA ALA A 147 1.86 13.64 -10.29
C ALA A 147 1.63 14.34 -11.64
N VAL A 148 1.84 13.63 -12.74
CA VAL A 148 1.67 14.16 -14.10
C VAL A 148 0.20 14.36 -14.45
N SER A 149 -0.64 13.36 -14.19
CA SER A 149 -2.04 13.36 -14.62
C SER A 149 -2.97 14.17 -13.71
N GLY A 150 -2.54 14.48 -12.47
CA GLY A 150 -3.39 15.10 -11.45
C GLY A 150 -4.55 14.20 -10.96
N LYS A 151 -4.67 12.97 -11.50
CA LYS A 151 -5.80 12.07 -11.20
C LYS A 151 -5.75 11.56 -9.76
N ARG A 152 -6.89 11.04 -9.30
CA ARG A 152 -7.03 10.36 -8.01
C ARG A 152 -6.45 8.95 -8.10
N ALA A 153 -5.82 8.49 -7.03
CA ALA A 153 -5.33 7.11 -6.89
C ALA A 153 -6.45 6.08 -6.64
N LYS A 154 -7.69 6.36 -7.07
CA LYS A 154 -8.86 5.51 -6.85
C LYS A 154 -8.63 4.16 -7.54
N PRO A 155 -8.79 3.02 -6.85
CA PRO A 155 -8.67 1.71 -7.48
C PRO A 155 -9.79 1.51 -8.53
N ALA A 156 -9.49 0.71 -9.57
CA ALA A 156 -10.44 0.41 -10.63
C ALA A 156 -11.64 -0.40 -10.14
N THR A 157 -11.44 -1.24 -9.13
CA THR A 157 -12.48 -2.03 -8.47
C THR A 157 -12.68 -1.57 -7.03
N ALA A 158 -13.86 -1.85 -6.47
CA ALA A 158 -14.12 -1.57 -5.08
C ALA A 158 -13.15 -2.36 -4.19
N PRO A 159 -12.49 -1.72 -3.21
CA PRO A 159 -11.69 -2.46 -2.24
C PRO A 159 -12.61 -3.42 -1.46
N PRO A 160 -12.11 -4.59 -1.05
CA PRO A 160 -12.88 -5.47 -0.19
C PRO A 160 -13.24 -4.75 1.11
N PHE A 161 -14.35 -5.14 1.74
CA PHE A 161 -14.68 -4.68 3.07
C PHE A 161 -13.50 -4.99 4.00
N PRO A 162 -13.07 -4.06 4.90
CA PRO A 162 -11.99 -4.32 5.85
C PRO A 162 -12.43 -5.33 6.93
N SER A 163 -12.65 -6.59 6.57
CA SER A 163 -12.60 -7.66 7.55
C SER A 163 -11.13 -7.86 7.91
N GLY A 164 -10.81 -7.83 9.21
CA GLY A 164 -9.47 -8.16 9.71
C GLY A 164 -8.95 -9.50 9.15
N PRO A 165 -7.67 -9.84 9.35
CA PRO A 165 -7.08 -11.02 8.72
C PRO A 165 -7.99 -12.23 8.93
N ALA A 166 -8.48 -12.78 7.82
CA ALA A 166 -9.27 -14.00 7.84
C ALA A 166 -8.38 -15.09 8.40
N ALA A 167 -8.52 -15.37 9.69
CA ALA A 167 -8.10 -16.66 10.22
C ALA A 167 -8.89 -17.69 9.43
N ALA A 168 -8.21 -18.37 8.50
CA ALA A 168 -8.80 -19.50 7.80
C ALA A 168 -9.40 -20.42 8.89
N PRO A 169 -10.65 -20.89 8.75
CA PRO A 169 -11.10 -21.95 9.63
C PRO A 169 -10.21 -23.15 9.33
N ALA A 170 -9.30 -23.47 10.25
CA ALA A 170 -8.64 -24.75 10.28
C ALA A 170 -9.76 -25.78 10.42
N ARG A 171 -10.17 -26.38 9.30
CA ARG A 171 -11.11 -27.49 9.31
C ARG A 171 -10.39 -28.61 10.05
N PRO A 172 -10.85 -29.06 11.24
CA PRO A 172 -10.26 -30.24 11.84
C PRO A 172 -10.44 -31.41 10.86
N PRO A 173 -9.40 -32.23 10.64
CA PRO A 173 -9.57 -33.47 9.88
C PRO A 173 -10.45 -34.39 10.72
N PHE A 174 -11.71 -34.55 10.33
CA PHE A 174 -12.50 -35.68 10.80
C PHE A 174 -12.05 -36.90 9.98
N PRO A 175 -11.55 -37.96 10.62
CA PRO A 175 -11.20 -39.18 9.89
C PRO A 175 -12.50 -39.88 9.45
N ASP A 176 -12.63 -40.11 8.15
CA ASP A 176 -13.64 -41.00 7.60
C ASP A 176 -13.27 -42.47 7.89
N ALA A 177 -14.22 -43.17 8.52
CA ALA A 177 -14.44 -44.62 8.57
C ALA A 177 -13.33 -45.57 9.07
N GLY A 178 -13.69 -46.37 10.09
CA GLY A 178 -13.14 -47.73 10.23
C GLY A 178 -13.00 -48.25 11.65
N SER A 179 -14.11 -48.63 12.30
CA SER A 179 -14.14 -49.65 13.37
C SER A 179 -15.59 -50.01 13.68
N GLN A 180 -16.07 -51.07 13.03
CA GLN A 180 -17.34 -51.71 13.34
C GLN A 180 -17.10 -52.70 14.49
N PRO A 181 -17.78 -52.60 15.65
CA PRO A 181 -17.85 -53.71 16.59
C PRO A 181 -18.97 -54.66 16.18
N ALA A 182 -18.68 -55.95 16.33
CA ALA A 182 -19.53 -57.07 15.99
C ALA A 182 -20.91 -57.04 16.68
N ALA A 183 -21.88 -57.66 16.01
CA ALA A 183 -23.27 -57.80 16.41
C ALA A 183 -23.45 -58.47 17.80
N ALA A 184 -24.41 -57.94 18.57
CA ALA A 184 -25.02 -58.60 19.73
C ALA A 184 -26.55 -58.63 19.53
N PRO A 185 -27.26 -59.66 20.04
CA PRO A 185 -28.61 -60.00 19.59
C PRO A 185 -29.70 -59.12 20.20
N ALA A 186 -30.83 -59.07 19.51
CA ALA A 186 -32.02 -58.30 19.84
C ALA A 186 -32.71 -58.76 21.15
N ALA A 187 -33.19 -57.78 21.94
CA ALA A 187 -34.08 -57.95 23.10
C ALA A 187 -34.97 -56.68 23.27
N PRO A 188 -36.12 -56.76 23.97
CA PRO A 188 -37.42 -56.20 23.55
C PRO A 188 -37.68 -54.73 23.96
N PRO A 189 -38.80 -54.10 23.54
CA PRO A 189 -38.96 -52.65 23.66
C PRO A 189 -39.51 -52.25 25.04
N GLY A 190 -39.01 -51.11 25.54
CA GLY A 190 -39.67 -50.32 26.59
C GLY A 190 -38.94 -50.31 27.93
N GLY A 191 -38.01 -49.37 28.10
CA GLY A 191 -37.43 -49.03 29.39
C GLY A 191 -36.19 -48.14 29.22
N ILE A 192 -36.16 -46.99 29.88
CA ILE A 192 -34.95 -46.15 29.95
C ILE A 192 -34.00 -46.83 30.95
N HIS A 193 -32.86 -47.32 30.48
CA HIS A 193 -31.77 -47.76 31.35
C HIS A 193 -30.78 -46.62 31.55
N ILE A 194 -30.63 -46.17 32.81
CA ILE A 194 -29.53 -45.29 33.23
C ILE A 194 -28.38 -46.20 33.68
N GLY A 195 -27.20 -46.04 33.07
CA GLY A 195 -26.00 -46.79 33.43
C GLY A 195 -25.55 -46.53 34.88
N THR A 196 -24.63 -47.37 35.37
CA THR A 196 -24.11 -47.28 36.74
C THR A 196 -23.35 -45.98 36.95
N ILE A 197 -23.76 -45.17 37.93
CA ILE A 197 -23.10 -43.92 38.31
C ILE A 197 -22.27 -44.20 39.57
N SER A 198 -20.96 -43.89 39.53
CA SER A 198 -20.09 -43.98 40.70
C SER A 198 -19.85 -42.57 41.26
N ALA A 199 -20.15 -42.36 42.55
CA ALA A 199 -19.89 -41.12 43.27
C ALA A 199 -18.82 -41.39 44.33
N PRO A 200 -17.72 -40.62 44.41
CA PRO A 200 -16.60 -40.96 45.30
C PRO A 200 -16.95 -40.92 46.80
N ASP A 201 -17.97 -40.14 47.19
CA ASP A 201 -18.22 -39.82 48.60
C ASP A 201 -19.68 -40.01 49.06
N GLY A 202 -20.47 -40.81 48.33
CA GLY A 202 -21.74 -41.36 48.83
C GLY A 202 -22.93 -40.39 48.95
N GLN A 203 -23.44 -39.86 47.82
CA GLN A 203 -24.88 -39.80 47.54
C GLN A 203 -25.11 -39.33 46.09
N ALA A 204 -25.99 -40.00 45.35
CA ALA A 204 -26.47 -39.55 44.05
C ALA A 204 -27.95 -39.14 44.18
N ILE A 205 -28.25 -37.85 43.97
CA ILE A 205 -29.62 -37.33 43.90
C ILE A 205 -29.93 -37.02 42.44
N GLY A 206 -30.80 -37.82 41.82
CA GLY A 206 -31.32 -37.56 40.48
C GLY A 206 -32.68 -36.86 40.55
N VAL A 207 -32.82 -35.71 39.89
CA VAL A 207 -34.12 -35.06 39.69
C VAL A 207 -34.60 -35.39 38.27
N ASN A 208 -35.67 -36.16 38.15
CA ASN A 208 -36.25 -36.54 36.86
C ASN A 208 -37.26 -35.47 36.41
N TYR A 209 -36.90 -34.67 35.41
CA TYR A 209 -37.79 -33.74 34.73
C TYR A 209 -38.44 -34.43 33.52
N GLY A 210 -39.31 -35.41 33.78
CA GLY A 210 -40.01 -36.16 32.75
C GLY A 210 -41.48 -36.34 33.09
N THR A 211 -42.36 -35.93 32.17
CA THR A 211 -43.81 -36.13 32.24
C THR A 211 -44.15 -37.61 32.07
N VAL A 212 -44.78 -38.22 33.08
CA VAL A 212 -45.30 -39.58 32.99
C VAL A 212 -46.64 -39.55 32.24
N SER A 213 -46.62 -39.89 30.95
CA SER A 213 -47.84 -40.10 30.17
C SER A 213 -48.27 -41.56 30.30
N HIS A 214 -49.37 -41.82 31.02
CA HIS A 214 -49.92 -43.16 31.21
C HIS A 214 -51.00 -43.43 30.15
N THR A 215 -50.69 -44.20 29.11
CA THR A 215 -51.71 -44.67 28.15
C THR A 215 -52.25 -46.02 28.59
N ARG A 216 -53.50 -46.05 29.05
CA ARG A 216 -54.25 -47.28 29.30
C ARG A 216 -54.93 -47.69 27.99
N ASN A 217 -54.37 -48.68 27.29
CA ASN A 217 -55.06 -49.31 26.17
C ASN A 217 -55.79 -50.56 26.66
N SER A 218 -57.12 -50.47 26.76
CA SER A 218 -57.97 -51.65 26.73
C SER A 218 -58.25 -52.02 25.27
N PRO A 219 -58.10 -53.28 24.85
CA PRO A 219 -58.49 -53.71 23.51
C PRO A 219 -60.02 -53.77 23.38
N GLY A 220 -60.53 -53.33 22.24
CA GLY A 220 -61.96 -53.32 21.95
C GLY A 220 -62.56 -54.70 21.71
N ARG A 221 -63.82 -54.84 22.11
CA ARG A 221 -64.93 -55.33 21.29
C ARG A 221 -66.22 -54.67 21.78
#